data_AF-A0A7W0XXF5-F1
#
_entry.id   AF-A0A7W0XXF5-F1
#
_cell.length_a   1.000
_cell.length_b   1.000
_cell.length_c   1.000
_cell.angle_alpha   90.00
_cell.angle_beta   90.00
_cell.angle_gamma   90.00
#
_symmetry.space_group_name_H-M   'P 1'
#
loop_
_entity.id
_entity.type
_entity.pdbx_description
1 polymer ?
#
loop_
_entity_poly.entity_id
_entity_poly.type
_entity_poly.pdbx_seq_one_letter_code
_entity_poly.pdbx_strand_id
1 'polypeptide(L)'
;MSALLLAAACGGDGGGGGGGGAGGGASAGGADFSKQGDIELWRGKDVTGNLPKLIKQFNDQHPNGKVIFHELPDEADQQRQQMVQNTQIKNPKMGVLNVDVVWTAEFAAKGYIEALPADQFPTDQFLPAALDSATYFKKVYAYPVTSNGGMLFYRKDLLNKYSLKPPTTFDEVKAACQKIQAGENNAKLSCFGGQYNKYEGLTVNFDEAVHSAGGVIVGEDGKPNVATPEATKGLQTLADFFKEGLIPKGAITWTEEEGR
;
A
#
# COMPACT_ATOMS: atom_id res chain seq x y z
N MET A 1 36.13 -19.44 9.51
CA MET A 1 37.49 -18.88 9.31
C MET A 1 37.38 -17.38 9.23
N SER A 2 38.39 -16.70 9.75
CA SER A 2 38.80 -15.36 9.32
C SER A 2 38.75 -15.19 7.80
N ALA A 3 38.54 -13.93 7.40
CA ALA A 3 38.31 -13.35 6.07
C ALA A 3 38.84 -14.08 4.80
N LEU A 4 38.10 -13.90 3.70
CA LEU A 4 38.67 -13.73 2.36
C LEU A 4 37.90 -12.64 1.58
N LEU A 5 38.53 -11.48 1.43
CA LEU A 5 38.30 -10.51 0.35
C LEU A 5 39.37 -10.80 -0.71
N LEU A 6 38.99 -10.93 -1.99
CA LEU A 6 39.94 -10.92 -3.11
C LEU A 6 40.22 -9.48 -3.53
N ALA A 7 41.50 -9.09 -3.47
CA ALA A 7 42.03 -7.89 -4.11
C ALA A 7 42.55 -8.25 -5.51
N ALA A 8 42.18 -7.47 -6.52
CA ALA A 8 42.78 -7.55 -7.85
C ALA A 8 44.09 -6.74 -7.87
N ALA A 9 45.18 -7.40 -8.25
CA ALA A 9 46.48 -6.78 -8.46
C ALA A 9 46.70 -6.51 -9.95
N CYS A 10 46.98 -5.26 -10.31
CA CYS A 10 47.79 -4.91 -11.47
C CYS A 10 48.75 -3.80 -11.04
N GLY A 11 50.05 -4.14 -10.94
CA GLY A 11 51.14 -3.17 -10.95
C GLY A 11 51.73 -3.10 -12.36
N GLY A 12 52.03 -1.89 -12.82
CA GLY A 12 52.67 -1.65 -14.11
C GLY A 12 52.62 -0.18 -14.54
N ASP A 13 53.72 0.50 -14.24
CA ASP A 13 54.10 1.92 -14.39
C ASP A 13 53.75 2.64 -15.73
N GLY A 14 53.59 3.96 -15.68
CA GLY A 14 53.76 4.85 -16.85
C GLY A 14 52.65 5.86 -17.17
N GLY A 15 52.85 7.11 -16.76
CA GLY A 15 52.60 8.30 -17.60
C GLY A 15 51.17 8.84 -17.78
N GLY A 16 50.90 9.96 -17.10
CA GLY A 16 50.18 11.17 -17.56
C GLY A 16 48.95 11.10 -18.49
N GLY A 17 47.86 11.77 -18.08
CA GLY A 17 46.85 12.31 -19.00
C GLY A 17 45.40 12.07 -18.53
N GLY A 18 44.63 13.15 -18.39
CA GLY A 18 43.27 13.16 -17.84
C GLY A 18 42.19 12.51 -18.70
N GLY A 19 40.98 12.43 -18.12
CA GLY A 19 39.75 12.06 -18.81
C GLY A 19 38.71 11.49 -17.85
N GLY A 20 37.59 12.21 -17.66
CA GLY A 20 36.48 11.78 -16.82
C GLY A 20 35.77 10.53 -17.34
N GLY A 21 35.19 9.76 -16.43
CA GLY A 21 34.34 8.62 -16.73
C GLY A 21 33.57 8.19 -15.48
N ALA A 22 32.25 8.23 -15.59
CA ALA A 22 31.29 7.99 -14.51
C ALA A 22 31.46 6.62 -13.84
N GLY A 23 31.30 6.61 -12.51
CA GLY A 23 31.36 5.41 -11.68
C GLY A 23 30.30 4.39 -12.05
N GLY A 24 30.73 3.26 -12.61
CA GLY A 24 29.95 2.03 -12.62
C GLY A 24 29.95 1.44 -11.21
N GLY A 25 28.86 1.65 -10.47
CA GLY A 25 28.61 0.95 -9.22
C GLY A 25 28.55 -0.56 -9.47
N ALA A 26 29.41 -1.30 -8.78
CA ALA A 26 29.40 -2.75 -8.79
C ALA A 26 28.02 -3.27 -8.35
N SER A 27 27.36 -4.03 -9.22
CA SER A 27 26.13 -4.75 -8.90
C SER A 27 26.44 -5.76 -7.80
N ALA A 28 25.78 -5.60 -6.64
CA ALA A 28 25.53 -6.73 -5.76
C ALA A 28 24.79 -7.78 -6.60
N GLY A 29 25.20 -9.05 -6.51
CA GLY A 29 24.55 -10.13 -7.25
C GLY A 29 23.07 -10.22 -6.84
N GLY A 30 22.17 -10.11 -7.80
CA GLY A 30 20.73 -10.16 -7.57
C GLY A 30 20.26 -11.51 -7.06
N ALA A 31 19.01 -11.58 -6.60
CA ALA A 31 18.39 -12.82 -6.14
C ALA A 31 18.46 -13.95 -7.17
N ASP A 32 18.72 -15.16 -6.67
CA ASP A 32 18.69 -16.41 -7.43
C ASP A 32 17.31 -17.06 -7.32
N PHE A 33 16.50 -16.86 -8.35
CA PHE A 33 15.13 -17.38 -8.44
C PHE A 33 15.05 -18.90 -8.74
N SER A 34 16.19 -19.58 -8.93
CA SER A 34 16.22 -21.04 -9.19
C SER A 34 16.24 -21.88 -7.90
N LYS A 35 16.46 -21.26 -6.74
CA LYS A 35 16.56 -21.95 -5.46
C LYS A 35 15.24 -22.60 -5.06
N GLN A 36 15.36 -23.82 -4.55
CA GLN A 36 14.24 -24.60 -4.02
C GLN A 36 14.40 -24.78 -2.51
N GLY A 37 13.28 -24.84 -1.78
CA GLY A 37 13.25 -25.01 -0.34
C GLY A 37 12.00 -24.42 0.27
N ASP A 38 12.02 -24.27 1.60
CA ASP A 38 10.93 -23.63 2.33
C ASP A 38 10.83 -22.14 1.97
N ILE A 39 9.60 -21.64 1.93
CA ILE A 39 9.25 -20.27 1.56
C ILE A 39 8.88 -19.52 2.84
N GLU A 40 9.76 -18.62 3.28
CA GLU A 40 9.53 -17.77 4.45
C GLU A 40 8.66 -16.57 4.03
N LEU A 41 7.33 -16.67 4.26
CA LEU A 41 6.35 -15.65 3.89
C LEU A 41 6.10 -14.70 5.07
N TRP A 42 6.36 -13.42 4.88
CA TRP A 42 6.03 -12.35 5.83
C TRP A 42 4.85 -11.54 5.32
N ARG A 43 3.78 -11.49 6.12
CA ARG A 43 2.55 -10.77 5.76
C ARG A 43 1.86 -10.24 7.01
N GLY A 44 1.12 -9.14 6.86
CA GLY A 44 0.20 -8.63 7.88
C GLY A 44 -0.76 -9.70 8.41
N LYS A 45 -1.29 -9.44 9.59
CA LYS A 45 -2.25 -10.32 10.25
C LYS A 45 -3.40 -10.71 9.33
N ASP A 46 -3.72 -12.00 9.29
CA ASP A 46 -4.88 -12.48 8.53
C ASP A 46 -6.16 -12.34 9.37
N VAL A 47 -6.95 -11.31 9.07
CA VAL A 47 -8.25 -11.08 9.71
C VAL A 47 -9.38 -11.97 9.16
N THR A 48 -9.13 -12.72 8.08
CA THR A 48 -10.16 -13.55 7.41
C THR A 48 -10.14 -15.03 7.84
N GLY A 49 -9.01 -15.51 8.37
CA GLY A 49 -8.77 -16.92 8.67
C GLY A 49 -8.63 -17.81 7.43
N ASN A 50 -8.47 -17.23 6.23
CA ASN A 50 -8.30 -17.97 4.98
C ASN A 50 -6.84 -18.29 4.66
N LEU A 51 -5.90 -17.41 5.03
CA LEU A 51 -4.49 -17.59 4.69
C LEU A 51 -3.91 -18.88 5.30
N PRO A 52 -4.15 -19.23 6.59
CA PRO A 52 -3.68 -20.49 7.14
C PRO A 52 -4.21 -21.73 6.40
N LYS A 53 -5.44 -21.67 5.88
CA LYS A 53 -6.04 -22.78 5.10
C LYS A 53 -5.34 -22.95 3.76
N LEU A 54 -5.06 -21.84 3.07
CA LEU A 54 -4.32 -21.84 1.81
C LEU A 54 -2.89 -22.35 1.98
N ILE A 55 -2.19 -21.89 3.04
CA ILE A 55 -0.85 -22.38 3.38
C ILE A 55 -0.88 -23.88 3.65
N LYS A 56 -1.85 -24.36 4.43
CA LYS A 56 -2.00 -25.79 4.69
C LYS A 56 -2.19 -26.58 3.40
N GLN A 57 -3.11 -26.13 2.54
CA GLN A 57 -3.38 -26.79 1.26
C GLN A 57 -2.13 -26.84 0.37
N PHE A 58 -1.39 -25.74 0.27
CA PHE A 58 -0.13 -25.68 -0.46
C PHE A 58 0.88 -26.68 0.14
N ASN A 59 1.09 -26.66 1.44
CA ASN A 59 2.06 -27.52 2.12
C ASN A 59 1.72 -29.01 2.03
N ASP A 60 0.43 -29.35 1.99
CA ASP A 60 -0.02 -30.74 1.77
C ASP A 60 0.29 -31.22 0.34
N GLN A 61 0.33 -30.31 -0.65
CA GLN A 61 0.63 -30.60 -2.05
C GLN A 61 2.14 -30.51 -2.39
N HIS A 62 2.92 -29.81 -1.56
CA HIS A 62 4.34 -29.54 -1.80
C HIS A 62 5.21 -30.01 -0.62
N PRO A 63 5.53 -31.32 -0.53
CA PRO A 63 6.29 -31.85 0.59
C PRO A 63 7.75 -31.38 0.65
N ASN A 64 8.32 -30.93 -0.49
CA ASN A 64 9.72 -30.51 -0.62
C ASN A 64 9.86 -28.98 -0.83
N GLY A 65 9.10 -28.19 -0.07
CA GLY A 65 9.17 -26.73 -0.08
C GLY A 65 7.91 -26.14 0.56
N LYS A 66 7.93 -26.03 1.89
CA LYS A 66 6.78 -25.59 2.67
C LYS A 66 6.77 -24.07 2.82
N VAL A 67 5.60 -23.47 2.78
CA VAL A 67 5.39 -22.10 3.21
C VAL A 67 5.39 -22.06 4.74
N ILE A 68 6.29 -21.24 5.28
CA ILE A 68 6.39 -20.89 6.70
C ILE A 68 5.93 -19.44 6.82
N PHE A 69 4.84 -19.22 7.56
CA PHE A 69 4.23 -17.89 7.71
C PHE A 69 4.75 -17.18 8.95
N HIS A 70 5.22 -15.95 8.74
CA HIS A 70 5.59 -14.99 9.77
C HIS A 70 4.56 -13.86 9.75
N GLU A 71 3.75 -13.82 10.80
CA GLU A 71 2.71 -12.81 10.96
C GLU A 71 3.34 -11.49 11.44
N LEU A 72 3.04 -10.42 10.71
CA LEU A 72 3.35 -9.04 11.08
C LEU A 72 2.16 -8.40 11.82
N PRO A 73 2.35 -7.23 12.48
CA PRO A 73 1.26 -6.50 13.12
C PRO A 73 0.09 -6.20 12.18
N ASP A 74 -1.04 -5.81 12.76
CA ASP A 74 -2.25 -5.43 12.02
C ASP A 74 -2.05 -4.12 11.24
N GLU A 75 -1.51 -3.10 11.92
CA GLU A 75 -1.34 -1.75 11.40
C GLU A 75 -0.25 -1.67 10.31
N ALA A 76 -0.61 -1.11 9.17
CA ALA A 76 0.22 -1.05 7.97
C ALA A 76 1.62 -0.43 8.26
N ASP A 77 1.67 0.70 8.96
CA ASP A 77 2.94 1.38 9.31
C ASP A 77 3.86 0.49 10.17
N GLN A 78 3.29 -0.32 11.06
CA GLN A 78 4.04 -1.25 11.90
C GLN A 78 4.57 -2.43 11.09
N GLN A 79 3.78 -2.94 10.13
CA GLN A 79 4.23 -3.95 9.18
C GLN A 79 5.45 -3.45 8.40
N ARG A 80 5.36 -2.24 7.81
CA ARG A 80 6.48 -1.60 7.11
C ARG A 80 7.70 -1.47 8.00
N GLN A 81 7.54 -0.97 9.22
CA GLN A 81 8.64 -0.79 10.16
C GLN A 81 9.38 -2.11 10.43
N GLN A 82 8.64 -3.19 10.69
CA GLN A 82 9.24 -4.50 10.94
C GLN A 82 9.93 -5.09 9.71
N MET A 83 9.34 -4.95 8.52
CA MET A 83 10.00 -5.39 7.27
C MET A 83 11.32 -4.64 7.07
N VAL A 84 11.33 -3.32 7.21
CA VAL A 84 12.55 -2.50 7.08
C VAL A 84 13.61 -2.91 8.08
N GLN A 85 13.25 -3.10 9.36
CA GLN A 85 14.19 -3.53 10.39
C GLN A 85 14.79 -4.90 10.08
N ASN A 86 13.95 -5.88 9.72
CA ASN A 86 14.40 -7.23 9.37
C ASN A 86 15.34 -7.24 8.16
N THR A 87 15.05 -6.43 7.14
CA THR A 87 15.93 -6.29 5.97
C THR A 87 17.26 -5.64 6.34
N GLN A 88 17.25 -4.60 7.18
CA GLN A 88 18.47 -3.90 7.62
C GLN A 88 19.41 -4.80 8.44
N ILE A 89 18.87 -5.68 9.29
CA ILE A 89 19.65 -6.66 10.05
C ILE A 89 20.01 -7.90 9.23
N LYS A 90 19.62 -7.95 7.95
CA LYS A 90 19.81 -9.10 7.04
C LYS A 90 19.27 -10.40 7.65
N ASN A 91 18.07 -10.34 8.22
CA ASN A 91 17.42 -11.51 8.79
C ASN A 91 17.34 -12.60 7.70
N PRO A 92 17.96 -13.79 7.92
CA PRO A 92 18.04 -14.83 6.90
C PRO A 92 16.67 -15.43 6.53
N LYS A 93 15.62 -15.13 7.30
CA LYS A 93 14.25 -15.56 7.03
C LYS A 93 13.46 -14.56 6.18
N MET A 94 14.06 -13.46 5.73
CA MET A 94 13.38 -12.54 4.80
C MET A 94 13.37 -13.16 3.39
N GLY A 95 12.34 -13.99 3.14
CA GLY A 95 12.11 -14.65 1.86
C GLY A 95 11.15 -13.86 0.98
N VAL A 96 9.85 -14.08 1.18
CA VAL A 96 8.76 -13.43 0.43
C VAL A 96 8.05 -12.43 1.33
N LEU A 97 7.89 -11.20 0.87
CA LEU A 97 7.21 -10.13 1.60
C LEU A 97 5.89 -9.80 0.90
N ASN A 98 4.78 -9.81 1.64
CA ASN A 98 3.55 -9.16 1.19
C ASN A 98 3.64 -7.68 1.54
N VAL A 99 4.08 -6.87 0.58
CA VAL A 99 4.30 -5.43 0.73
C VAL A 99 3.04 -4.68 0.29
N ASP A 100 2.69 -3.61 1.01
CA ASP A 100 1.65 -2.68 0.59
C ASP A 100 2.05 -1.93 -0.68
N VAL A 101 1.08 -1.64 -1.54
CA VAL A 101 1.26 -1.03 -2.86
C VAL A 101 1.97 0.32 -2.76
N VAL A 102 1.67 1.10 -1.71
CA VAL A 102 2.25 2.43 -1.49
C VAL A 102 3.76 2.40 -1.20
N TRP A 103 4.32 1.23 -0.86
CA TRP A 103 5.74 1.08 -0.51
C TRP A 103 6.58 0.32 -1.53
N THR A 104 6.01 -0.22 -2.61
CA THR A 104 6.77 -0.97 -3.62
C THR A 104 7.95 -0.17 -4.16
N ALA A 105 7.71 1.08 -4.57
CA ALA A 105 8.75 1.96 -5.11
C ALA A 105 9.83 2.27 -4.07
N GLU A 106 9.45 2.50 -2.82
CA GLU A 106 10.41 2.75 -1.72
C GLU A 106 11.30 1.53 -1.49
N PHE A 107 10.69 0.34 -1.38
CA PHE A 107 11.40 -0.90 -1.11
C PHE A 107 12.33 -1.27 -2.28
N ALA A 108 11.88 -1.07 -3.52
CA ALA A 108 12.70 -1.27 -4.72
C ALA A 108 13.89 -0.30 -4.75
N ALA A 109 13.66 1.00 -4.50
CA ALA A 109 14.71 2.02 -4.50
C ALA A 109 15.77 1.79 -3.40
N LYS A 110 15.36 1.22 -2.26
CA LYS A 110 16.26 0.87 -1.15
C LYS A 110 16.93 -0.50 -1.30
N GLY A 111 16.59 -1.27 -2.33
CA GLY A 111 17.10 -2.62 -2.55
C GLY A 111 16.61 -3.63 -1.50
N TYR A 112 15.43 -3.40 -0.93
CA TYR A 112 14.80 -4.32 0.02
C TYR A 112 14.03 -5.46 -0.66
N ILE A 113 13.65 -5.25 -1.92
CA ILE A 113 13.00 -6.24 -2.79
C ILE A 113 13.67 -6.24 -4.15
N GLU A 114 13.54 -7.36 -4.85
CA GLU A 114 14.22 -7.63 -6.12
C GLU A 114 13.22 -7.56 -7.28
N ALA A 115 13.72 -7.18 -8.45
CA ALA A 115 12.88 -7.18 -9.65
C ALA A 115 12.53 -8.63 -10.04
N LEU A 116 11.26 -8.87 -10.37
CA LEU A 116 10.78 -10.17 -10.78
C LEU A 116 11.14 -10.45 -12.26
N PRO A 117 11.67 -11.64 -12.58
CA PRO A 117 11.99 -12.02 -13.96
C PRO A 117 10.71 -12.19 -14.80
N ALA A 118 10.58 -11.39 -15.86
CA ALA A 118 9.34 -11.31 -16.66
C ALA A 118 8.96 -12.64 -17.35
N ASP A 119 9.93 -13.50 -17.63
CA ASP A 119 9.70 -14.84 -18.22
C ASP A 119 9.09 -15.83 -17.24
N GLN A 120 9.21 -15.58 -15.92
CA GLN A 120 8.65 -16.45 -14.87
C GLN A 120 7.39 -15.85 -14.22
N PHE A 121 7.20 -14.53 -14.32
CA PHE A 121 6.09 -13.80 -13.71
C PHE A 121 5.26 -13.08 -14.78
N PRO A 122 4.34 -13.77 -15.48
CA PRO A 122 3.47 -13.14 -16.46
C PRO A 122 2.50 -12.15 -15.80
N THR A 123 2.25 -11.02 -16.47
CA THR A 123 1.48 -9.89 -15.92
C THR A 123 0.32 -9.43 -16.78
N ASP A 124 0.04 -10.11 -17.89
CA ASP A 124 -0.97 -9.77 -18.89
C ASP A 124 -2.41 -9.81 -18.37
N GLN A 125 -2.65 -10.53 -17.27
CA GLN A 125 -3.98 -10.70 -16.67
C GLN A 125 -4.28 -9.74 -15.52
N PHE A 126 -3.35 -8.87 -15.15
CA PHE A 126 -3.57 -7.93 -14.04
C PHE A 126 -4.37 -6.70 -14.45
N LEU A 127 -5.09 -6.14 -13.48
CA LEU A 127 -5.63 -4.79 -13.59
C LEU A 127 -4.46 -3.82 -13.80
N PRO A 128 -4.53 -2.91 -14.80
CA PRO A 128 -3.43 -2.00 -15.09
C PRO A 128 -2.94 -1.18 -13.89
N ALA A 129 -3.86 -0.66 -13.07
CA ALA A 129 -3.51 0.10 -11.87
C ALA A 129 -2.76 -0.72 -10.82
N ALA A 130 -3.15 -2.00 -10.63
CA ALA A 130 -2.46 -2.89 -9.71
C ALA A 130 -1.04 -3.21 -10.21
N LEU A 131 -0.88 -3.46 -11.51
CA LEU A 131 0.44 -3.70 -12.10
C LEU A 131 1.33 -2.44 -12.05
N ASP A 132 0.76 -1.25 -12.26
CA ASP A 132 1.47 0.02 -12.16
C ASP A 132 2.03 0.22 -10.75
N SER A 133 1.21 -0.02 -9.71
CA SER A 133 1.65 0.05 -8.31
C SER A 133 2.74 -0.96 -7.93
N ALA A 134 2.85 -2.06 -8.70
CA ALA A 134 3.86 -3.08 -8.52
C ALA A 134 5.15 -2.82 -9.34
N THR A 135 5.15 -1.74 -10.14
CA THR A 135 6.22 -1.42 -11.10
C THR A 135 7.02 -0.22 -10.64
N TYR A 136 8.35 -0.32 -10.69
CA TYR A 136 9.27 0.78 -10.42
C TYR A 136 10.35 0.84 -11.50
N PHE A 137 10.57 2.02 -12.08
CA PHE A 137 11.46 2.23 -13.23
C PHE A 137 11.33 1.14 -14.32
N LYS A 138 10.08 0.87 -14.73
CA LYS A 138 9.70 -0.10 -15.79
C LYS A 138 10.03 -1.56 -15.48
N LYS A 139 10.32 -1.91 -14.22
CA LYS A 139 10.49 -3.29 -13.76
C LYS A 139 9.44 -3.62 -12.73
N VAL A 140 8.93 -4.86 -12.78
CA VAL A 140 7.98 -5.38 -11.80
C VAL A 140 8.75 -5.81 -10.56
N TYR A 141 8.38 -5.31 -9.39
CA TYR A 141 9.02 -5.63 -8.10
C TYR A 141 8.09 -6.36 -7.13
N ALA A 142 6.79 -6.39 -7.42
CA ALA A 142 5.79 -7.11 -6.65
C ALA A 142 4.83 -7.86 -7.58
N TYR A 143 4.20 -8.91 -7.07
CA TYR A 143 3.17 -9.66 -7.81
C TYR A 143 1.82 -9.43 -7.14
N PRO A 144 0.89 -8.66 -7.75
CA PRO A 144 -0.39 -8.34 -7.13
C PRO A 144 -1.21 -9.60 -6.80
N VAL A 145 -1.66 -9.72 -5.55
CA VAL A 145 -2.52 -10.84 -5.09
C VAL A 145 -3.91 -10.39 -4.67
N THR A 146 -4.04 -9.14 -4.26
CA THR A 146 -5.28 -8.48 -3.85
C THR A 146 -5.21 -7.02 -4.25
N SER A 147 -6.36 -6.38 -4.44
CA SER A 147 -6.48 -4.93 -4.63
C SER A 147 -7.65 -4.43 -3.80
N ASN A 148 -7.52 -3.21 -3.29
CA ASN A 148 -8.58 -2.53 -2.57
C ASN A 148 -9.15 -1.42 -3.47
N GLY A 149 -10.41 -1.05 -3.21
CA GLY A 149 -11.06 0.08 -3.85
C GLY A 149 -11.98 0.78 -2.87
N GLY A 150 -11.89 2.10 -2.81
CA GLY A 150 -12.80 2.92 -2.01
C GLY A 150 -14.23 2.75 -2.50
N MET A 151 -15.16 2.47 -1.58
CA MET A 151 -16.58 2.28 -1.89
C MET A 151 -17.44 3.01 -0.87
N LEU A 152 -18.50 3.65 -1.34
CA LEU A 152 -19.53 4.21 -0.48
C LEU A 152 -20.59 3.15 -0.17
N PHE A 153 -20.60 2.65 1.07
CA PHE A 153 -21.69 1.85 1.60
C PHE A 153 -22.79 2.76 2.15
N TYR A 154 -24.06 2.45 1.86
CA TYR A 154 -25.18 3.29 2.25
C TYR A 154 -26.44 2.49 2.60
N ARG A 155 -27.29 3.08 3.45
CA ARG A 155 -28.57 2.51 3.88
C ARG A 155 -29.67 2.74 2.84
N LYS A 156 -29.84 1.76 1.94
CA LYS A 156 -30.87 1.76 0.88
C LYS A 156 -32.28 2.02 1.41
N ASP A 157 -32.63 1.47 2.57
CA ASP A 157 -33.92 1.66 3.20
C ASP A 157 -34.17 3.11 3.64
N LEU A 158 -33.15 3.80 4.15
CA LEU A 158 -33.26 5.23 4.48
C LEU A 158 -33.39 6.07 3.21
N LEU A 159 -32.58 5.81 2.18
CA LEU A 159 -32.72 6.52 0.91
C LEU A 159 -34.14 6.35 0.33
N ASN A 160 -34.67 5.12 0.32
CA ASN A 160 -36.01 4.84 -0.16
C ASN A 160 -37.10 5.55 0.67
N LYS A 161 -37.00 5.51 2.00
CA LYS A 161 -37.94 6.17 2.92
C LYS A 161 -38.06 7.67 2.64
N TYR A 162 -36.96 8.33 2.30
CA TYR A 162 -36.92 9.76 1.98
C TYR A 162 -36.98 10.08 0.48
N SER A 163 -37.24 9.08 -0.36
CA SER A 163 -37.28 9.22 -1.83
C SER A 163 -36.01 9.87 -2.40
N LEU A 164 -34.85 9.44 -1.90
CA LEU A 164 -33.52 9.89 -2.32
C LEU A 164 -32.87 8.85 -3.23
N LYS A 165 -32.01 9.32 -4.14
CA LYS A 165 -31.13 8.45 -4.93
C LYS A 165 -29.80 8.24 -4.19
N PRO A 166 -29.06 7.15 -4.49
CA PRO A 166 -27.69 7.01 -4.02
C PRO A 166 -26.85 8.24 -4.42
N PRO A 167 -26.16 8.89 -3.47
CA PRO A 167 -25.37 10.09 -3.77
C PRO A 167 -24.11 9.72 -4.56
N THR A 168 -23.70 10.63 -5.43
CA THR A 168 -22.54 10.52 -6.32
C THR A 168 -21.48 11.60 -6.06
N THR A 169 -21.78 12.56 -5.19
CA THR A 169 -20.87 13.63 -4.75
C THR A 169 -20.98 13.85 -3.24
N PHE A 170 -19.95 14.44 -2.63
CA PHE A 170 -19.99 14.81 -1.21
C PHE A 170 -21.13 15.81 -0.89
N ASP A 171 -21.45 16.73 -1.80
CA ASP A 171 -22.57 17.66 -1.61
C ASP A 171 -23.92 16.91 -1.56
N GLU A 172 -24.09 15.89 -2.40
CA GLU A 172 -25.27 15.01 -2.36
C GLU A 172 -25.29 14.15 -1.08
N VAL A 173 -24.13 13.66 -0.61
CA VAL A 173 -24.03 12.95 0.68
C VAL A 173 -24.51 13.86 1.81
N LYS A 174 -24.00 15.09 1.88
CA LYS A 174 -24.38 16.09 2.88
C LYS A 174 -25.89 16.37 2.85
N ALA A 175 -26.44 16.64 1.66
CA ALA A 175 -27.87 16.92 1.50
C ALA A 175 -28.75 15.72 1.91
N ALA A 176 -28.37 14.50 1.52
CA ALA A 176 -29.07 13.28 1.89
C ALA A 176 -29.06 13.06 3.41
N CYS A 177 -27.88 13.21 4.03
CA CYS A 177 -27.71 13.08 5.47
C CYS A 177 -28.56 14.06 6.26
N GLN A 178 -28.53 15.35 5.90
CA GLN A 178 -29.32 16.38 6.58
C GLN A 178 -30.82 16.06 6.52
N LYS A 179 -31.33 15.62 5.36
CA LYS A 179 -32.74 15.21 5.21
C LYS A 179 -33.08 14.00 6.07
N ILE A 180 -32.23 12.96 6.05
CA ILE A 180 -32.46 11.72 6.79
C ILE A 180 -32.40 11.98 8.29
N GLN A 181 -31.37 12.67 8.80
CA GLN A 181 -31.20 12.93 10.22
C GLN A 181 -32.35 13.77 10.80
N ALA A 182 -32.81 14.78 10.05
CA ALA A 182 -33.97 15.58 10.45
C ALA A 182 -35.26 14.75 10.55
N GLY A 183 -35.45 13.76 9.67
CA GLY A 183 -36.64 12.91 9.66
C GLY A 183 -36.58 11.73 10.64
N GLU A 184 -35.42 11.13 10.88
CA GLU A 184 -35.27 10.01 11.81
C GLU A 184 -35.26 10.46 13.27
N ASN A 185 -34.79 11.68 13.56
CA ASN A 185 -34.61 12.21 14.91
C ASN A 185 -33.90 11.21 15.86
N ASN A 186 -32.92 10.47 15.32
CA ASN A 186 -32.18 9.45 16.05
C ASN A 186 -30.76 9.93 16.33
N ALA A 187 -30.48 10.28 17.59
CA ALA A 187 -29.16 10.77 18.02
C ALA A 187 -28.01 9.75 17.83
N LYS A 188 -28.31 8.48 17.59
CA LYS A 188 -27.31 7.44 17.28
C LYS A 188 -26.97 7.35 15.78
N LEU A 189 -27.70 8.05 14.92
CA LEU A 189 -27.49 8.00 13.48
C LEU A 189 -26.41 9.01 13.05
N SER A 190 -25.26 8.49 12.63
CA SER A 190 -24.19 9.26 11.99
C SER A 190 -24.40 9.34 10.47
N CYS A 191 -23.79 10.35 9.83
CA CYS A 191 -23.97 10.58 8.39
C CYS A 191 -22.89 9.87 7.55
N PHE A 192 -21.62 10.20 7.79
CA PHE A 192 -20.51 9.75 6.96
C PHE A 192 -19.40 9.16 7.84
N GLY A 193 -18.90 7.99 7.46
CA GLY A 193 -17.82 7.28 8.13
C GLY A 193 -16.57 7.21 7.26
N GLY A 194 -15.42 7.10 7.91
CA GLY A 194 -14.11 6.99 7.27
C GLY A 194 -13.03 6.76 8.33
N GLN A 195 -11.82 6.46 7.86
CA GLN A 195 -10.65 6.15 8.67
C GLN A 195 -9.79 7.40 8.86
N TYR A 196 -9.94 8.09 10.00
CA TYR A 196 -9.29 9.37 10.25
C TYR A 196 -8.29 9.35 11.41
N ASN A 197 -7.86 8.17 11.85
CA ASN A 197 -6.74 8.04 12.77
C ASN A 197 -5.40 8.46 12.12
N LYS A 198 -4.37 8.73 12.91
CA LYS A 198 -3.06 9.20 12.43
C LYS A 198 -2.19 8.07 11.86
N TYR A 199 -2.59 7.56 10.72
CA TYR A 199 -1.90 6.53 9.95
C TYR A 199 -2.25 6.67 8.46
N GLU A 200 -1.84 5.72 7.63
CA GLU A 200 -2.11 5.69 6.19
C GLU A 200 -3.58 6.01 5.83
N GLY A 201 -4.55 5.49 6.59
CA GLY A 201 -5.96 5.66 6.25
C GLY A 201 -6.42 7.12 6.17
N LEU A 202 -5.87 7.99 7.01
CA LEU A 202 -6.13 9.43 6.93
C LEU A 202 -5.63 10.03 5.62
N THR A 203 -4.46 9.60 5.14
CA THR A 203 -3.94 10.03 3.85
C THR A 203 -4.81 9.51 2.71
N VAL A 204 -5.29 8.28 2.78
CA VAL A 204 -6.19 7.68 1.79
C VAL A 204 -7.53 8.44 1.71
N ASN A 205 -8.20 8.71 2.84
CA ASN A 205 -9.46 9.46 2.78
C ASN A 205 -9.27 10.91 2.34
N PHE A 206 -8.14 11.54 2.68
CA PHE A 206 -7.80 12.84 2.12
C PHE A 206 -7.63 12.76 0.61
N ASP A 207 -6.88 11.77 0.10
CA ASP A 207 -6.69 11.55 -1.33
C ASP A 207 -8.01 11.33 -2.07
N GLU A 208 -8.90 10.50 -1.54
CA GLU A 208 -10.25 10.28 -2.09
C GLU A 208 -11.05 11.58 -2.20
N ALA A 209 -10.97 12.45 -1.18
CA ALA A 209 -11.65 13.74 -1.20
C ALA A 209 -11.05 14.71 -2.22
N VAL A 210 -9.71 14.70 -2.38
CA VAL A 210 -9.02 15.49 -3.42
C VAL A 210 -9.36 14.98 -4.82
N HIS A 211 -9.38 13.66 -5.03
CA HIS A 211 -9.81 13.04 -6.28
C HIS A 211 -11.27 13.37 -6.61
N SER A 212 -12.16 13.36 -5.62
CA SER A 212 -13.55 13.80 -5.80
C SER A 212 -13.66 15.28 -6.18
N ALA A 213 -12.67 16.10 -5.85
CA ALA A 213 -12.57 17.49 -6.29
C ALA A 213 -11.90 17.67 -7.66
N GLY A 214 -11.45 16.56 -8.29
CA GLY A 214 -10.75 16.56 -9.58
C GLY A 214 -9.24 16.78 -9.49
N GLY A 215 -8.67 16.73 -8.28
CA GLY A 215 -7.23 16.87 -8.05
C GLY A 215 -6.52 15.52 -7.85
N VAL A 216 -5.21 15.60 -7.62
CA VAL A 216 -4.34 14.48 -7.23
C VAL A 216 -3.34 14.97 -6.18
N ILE A 217 -2.96 14.13 -5.22
CA ILE A 217 -2.00 14.52 -4.15
C ILE A 217 -0.53 14.34 -4.54
N VAL A 218 -0.24 13.59 -5.62
CA VAL A 218 1.08 13.43 -6.22
C VAL A 218 0.98 13.75 -7.71
N GLY A 219 1.84 14.64 -8.21
CA GLY A 219 1.89 15.00 -9.63
C GLY A 219 2.58 13.92 -10.48
N GLU A 220 2.45 14.03 -11.81
CA GLU A 220 3.11 13.13 -12.76
C GLU A 220 4.65 13.14 -12.65
N ASP A 221 5.23 14.19 -12.07
CA ASP A 221 6.66 14.31 -11.79
C ASP A 221 7.10 13.58 -10.51
N GLY A 222 6.16 12.90 -9.83
CA GLY A 222 6.37 12.17 -8.58
C GLY A 222 6.50 13.06 -7.35
N LYS A 223 6.19 14.36 -7.45
CA LYS A 223 6.27 15.30 -6.32
C LYS A 223 4.90 15.54 -5.67
N PRO A 224 4.87 15.93 -4.38
CA PRO A 224 3.63 16.31 -3.72
C PRO A 224 2.91 17.44 -4.46
N ASN A 225 1.60 17.28 -4.66
CA ASN A 225 0.72 18.22 -5.37
C ASN A 225 -0.48 18.65 -4.50
N VAL A 226 -0.21 18.95 -3.24
CA VAL A 226 -1.24 19.22 -2.21
C VAL A 226 -1.58 20.71 -2.03
N ALA A 227 -0.89 21.61 -2.75
CA ALA A 227 -1.07 23.05 -2.68
C ALA A 227 -1.92 23.59 -3.84
N THR A 228 -3.03 22.90 -4.14
CA THR A 228 -3.93 23.21 -5.25
C THR A 228 -5.33 23.61 -4.75
N PRO A 229 -6.13 24.32 -5.56
CA PRO A 229 -7.54 24.57 -5.24
C PRO A 229 -8.35 23.29 -4.98
N GLU A 230 -8.07 22.23 -5.74
CA GLU A 230 -8.74 20.93 -5.62
C GLU A 230 -8.36 20.23 -4.31
N ALA A 231 -7.07 20.24 -3.94
CA ALA A 231 -6.61 19.69 -2.66
C ALA A 231 -7.19 20.47 -1.47
N THR A 232 -7.24 21.79 -1.59
CA THR A 232 -7.88 22.67 -0.59
C THR A 232 -9.37 22.33 -0.46
N LYS A 233 -10.08 22.14 -1.58
CA LYS A 233 -11.48 21.78 -1.59
C LYS A 233 -11.73 20.43 -0.92
N GLY A 234 -10.96 19.39 -1.28
CA GLY A 234 -11.06 18.06 -0.67
C GLY A 234 -10.85 18.09 0.85
N LEU A 235 -9.80 18.77 1.31
CA LEU A 235 -9.55 18.95 2.74
C LEU A 235 -10.69 19.71 3.44
N GLN A 236 -11.15 20.80 2.83
CA GLN A 236 -12.20 21.64 3.40
C GLN A 236 -13.52 20.87 3.52
N THR A 237 -13.87 20.02 2.54
CA THR A 237 -15.05 19.14 2.61
C THR A 237 -15.01 18.24 3.85
N LEU A 238 -13.88 17.55 4.09
CA LEU A 238 -13.73 16.70 5.26
C LEU A 238 -13.78 17.50 6.58
N ALA A 239 -13.09 18.65 6.61
CA ALA A 239 -13.07 19.53 7.78
C ALA A 239 -14.45 20.08 8.13
N ASP A 240 -15.23 20.49 7.11
CA ASP A 240 -16.59 20.97 7.28
C ASP A 240 -17.52 19.85 7.76
N PHE A 241 -17.36 18.63 7.24
CA PHE A 241 -18.14 17.48 7.70
C PHE A 241 -17.89 17.16 9.18
N PHE A 242 -16.65 17.26 9.65
CA PHE A 242 -16.35 17.15 11.09
C PHE A 242 -16.96 18.30 11.90
N LYS A 243 -16.83 19.54 11.41
CA LYS A 243 -17.34 20.74 12.08
C LYS A 243 -18.86 20.75 12.21
N GLU A 244 -19.55 20.28 11.17
CA GLU A 244 -21.00 20.17 11.11
C GLU A 244 -21.54 18.91 11.82
N GLY A 245 -20.66 18.01 12.27
CA GLY A 245 -21.03 16.77 12.95
C GLY A 245 -21.60 15.69 12.00
N LEU A 246 -21.36 15.82 10.69
CA LEU A 246 -21.70 14.80 9.70
C LEU A 246 -20.77 13.58 9.83
N ILE A 247 -19.48 13.83 10.06
CA ILE A 247 -18.55 12.79 10.50
C ILE A 247 -18.55 12.75 12.04
N PRO A 248 -18.70 11.56 12.66
CA PRO A 248 -18.63 11.43 14.11
C PRO A 248 -17.30 11.91 14.67
N LYS A 249 -17.33 12.63 15.81
CA LYS A 249 -16.11 13.09 16.49
C LYS A 249 -15.15 11.94 16.84
N GLY A 250 -15.68 10.75 17.14
CA GLY A 250 -14.89 9.56 17.42
C GLY A 250 -14.12 9.03 16.21
N ALA A 251 -14.48 9.43 14.98
CA ALA A 251 -13.85 8.91 13.77
C ALA A 251 -12.37 9.28 13.64
N ILE A 252 -11.90 10.30 14.38
CA ILE A 252 -10.48 10.64 14.49
C ILE A 252 -9.63 9.52 15.12
N THR A 253 -10.26 8.47 15.66
CA THR A 253 -9.58 7.29 16.20
C THR A 253 -9.88 6.02 15.41
N TRP A 254 -10.66 6.10 14.34
CA TRP A 254 -11.06 4.94 13.54
C TRP A 254 -9.96 4.59 12.54
N THR A 255 -9.67 3.29 12.44
CA THR A 255 -8.92 2.70 11.33
C THR A 255 -9.90 1.97 10.41
N GLU A 256 -9.44 0.99 9.61
CA GLU A 256 -10.22 0.33 8.58
C GLU A 256 -11.50 -0.33 9.11
N GLU A 257 -11.43 -1.02 10.26
CA GLU A 257 -12.53 -1.85 10.75
C GLU A 257 -13.64 -1.00 11.38
N GLU A 258 -13.31 0.09 12.09
CA GLU A 258 -14.32 1.01 12.61
C GLU A 258 -14.89 1.95 11.54
N GLY A 259 -14.15 2.18 10.46
CA GLY A 259 -14.55 3.07 9.36
C GLY A 259 -15.56 2.48 8.37
N ARG A 260 -15.80 1.15 8.41
CA ARG A 260 -16.66 0.40 7.47
C ARG A 260 -18.13 0.31 7.88
#